data_AF-A0A6M1LET8-F1
#
_entry.id   AF-A0A6M1LET8-F1
#
_cell.length_a   1.000
_cell.length_b   1.000
_cell.length_c   1.000
_cell.angle_alpha   90.00
_cell.angle_beta   90.00
_cell.angle_gamma   90.00
#
_symmetry.space_group_name_H-M   'P 1'
#
loop_
_entity.id
_entity.type
_entity.pdbx_description
1 polymer ?
#
loop_
_entity_poly.entity_id
_entity_poly.type
_entity_poly.pdbx_seq_one_letter_code
_entity_poly.pdbx_strand_id
1 'polypeptide(L)'
;MPDFDPERDILPFDLAASRRGMRLNRLGHALRDPATRARFAADPAAVLDAAGLTAAERTALEGRDWRALLALGASVYALAKIGGAMGVPLPQIVREGRG
;
A
#
# COMPACT_ATOMS: atom_id res chain seq x y z
N MET A 1 2.28 -20.16 19.08
CA MET A 1 1.64 -19.20 18.15
C MET A 1 1.03 -18.10 18.99
N PRO A 2 1.14 -16.82 18.62
CA PRO A 2 0.36 -15.79 19.30
C PRO A 2 -1.13 -16.10 19.13
N ASP A 3 -1.94 -15.69 20.11
CA ASP A 3 -3.40 -15.77 20.02
C ASP A 3 -3.87 -14.87 18.87
N PHE A 4 -4.29 -15.49 17.79
CA PHE A 4 -4.92 -14.81 16.66
C PHE A 4 -6.29 -14.30 17.11
N ASP A 5 -6.50 -13.00 16.96
CA ASP A 5 -7.73 -12.31 17.29
C ASP A 5 -8.28 -11.67 16.01
N PRO A 6 -9.35 -12.21 15.40
CA PRO A 6 -9.86 -11.72 14.13
C PRO A 6 -10.30 -10.26 14.17
N GLU A 7 -10.71 -9.73 15.33
CA GLU A 7 -11.15 -8.33 15.45
C GLU A 7 -9.96 -7.36 15.45
N ARG A 8 -8.81 -7.78 15.97
CA ARG A 8 -7.58 -6.98 15.98
C ARG A 8 -6.70 -7.24 14.76
N ASP A 9 -6.62 -8.47 14.29
CA ASP A 9 -5.61 -8.90 13.33
C ASP A 9 -6.09 -8.77 11.88
N ILE A 10 -7.41 -8.84 11.63
CA ILE A 10 -7.99 -8.63 10.30
C ILE A 10 -8.41 -7.17 10.13
N LEU A 11 -7.91 -6.54 9.08
CA LEU A 11 -8.36 -5.22 8.64
C LEU A 11 -9.26 -5.39 7.41
N PRO A 12 -10.60 -5.41 7.56
CA PRO A 12 -11.50 -5.64 6.44
C PRO A 12 -11.47 -4.46 5.47
N PHE A 13 -11.42 -4.78 4.18
CA PHE A 13 -11.50 -3.79 3.10
C PHE A 13 -12.97 -3.56 2.69
N ASP A 14 -13.68 -2.77 3.49
CA ASP A 14 -15.05 -2.35 3.22
C ASP A 14 -15.11 -1.03 2.41
N LEU A 15 -16.32 -0.51 2.17
CA LEU A 15 -16.52 0.74 1.46
C LEU A 15 -15.89 1.94 2.18
N ALA A 16 -15.89 1.95 3.52
CA ALA A 16 -15.31 3.03 4.30
C ALA A 16 -13.78 3.02 4.22
N ALA A 17 -13.16 1.85 4.32
CA ALA A 17 -11.73 1.64 4.11
C ALA A 17 -11.32 2.03 2.69
N SER A 18 -12.06 1.59 1.68
CA SER A 18 -11.81 1.95 0.27
C SER A 18 -11.83 3.47 0.05
N ARG A 19 -12.76 4.18 0.69
CA ARG A 19 -12.83 5.65 0.66
C ARG A 19 -11.66 6.31 1.38
N ARG A 20 -11.28 5.82 2.57
CA ARG A 20 -10.13 6.33 3.33
C ARG A 20 -8.83 6.20 2.54
N GLY A 21 -8.54 5.01 2.02
CA GLY A 21 -7.30 4.74 1.27
C GLY A 21 -7.39 5.01 -0.23
N MET A 22 -8.34 5.85 -0.68
CA MET A 22 -8.61 6.05 -2.11
C MET A 22 -7.35 6.43 -2.91
N ARG A 23 -6.45 7.22 -2.31
CA ARG A 23 -5.20 7.68 -2.96
C ARG A 23 -4.22 6.52 -3.13
N LEU A 24 -3.97 5.76 -2.06
CA LEU A 24 -3.16 4.53 -2.10
C LEU A 24 -3.72 3.50 -3.11
N ASN A 25 -5.04 3.31 -3.12
CA ASN A 25 -5.69 2.37 -4.03
C ASN A 25 -5.57 2.81 -5.49
N ARG A 26 -5.68 4.12 -5.77
CA ARG A 26 -5.46 4.70 -7.11
C ARG A 26 -4.00 4.58 -7.56
N LEU A 27 -3.04 4.85 -6.67
CA LEU A 27 -1.62 4.66 -6.96
C LEU A 27 -1.33 3.20 -7.35
N GLY A 28 -1.81 2.25 -6.56
CA GLY A 28 -1.69 0.83 -6.88
C GLY A 28 -2.33 0.48 -8.23
N HIS A 29 -3.48 1.06 -8.56
CA HIS A 29 -4.11 0.87 -9.86
C HIS A 29 -3.27 1.44 -11.01
N ALA A 30 -2.72 2.65 -10.87
CA ALA A 30 -1.89 3.30 -11.89
C ALA A 30 -0.64 2.47 -12.23
N LEU A 31 -0.06 1.77 -11.25
CA LEU A 31 1.09 0.89 -11.44
C LEU A 31 0.80 -0.39 -12.25
N ARG A 32 -0.45 -0.64 -12.68
CA ARG A 32 -0.74 -1.64 -13.72
C ARG A 32 -0.20 -1.23 -15.08
N ASP A 33 -0.08 0.07 -15.35
CA ASP A 33 0.45 0.59 -16.60
C ASP A 33 1.99 0.45 -16.65
N PRO A 34 2.56 -0.23 -17.65
CA PRO A 34 4.01 -0.27 -17.86
C PRO A 34 4.68 1.11 -17.91
N ALA A 35 4.03 2.13 -18.48
CA ALA A 35 4.59 3.48 -18.57
C ALA A 35 4.72 4.13 -17.18
N THR A 36 3.70 3.95 -16.33
CA THR A 36 3.77 4.40 -14.92
C THR A 36 4.86 3.66 -14.15
N ARG A 37 5.04 2.36 -14.38
CA ARG A 37 6.15 1.60 -13.75
C ARG A 37 7.52 2.08 -14.20
N ALA A 38 7.69 2.39 -15.49
CA ALA A 38 8.94 2.93 -16.01
C ALA A 38 9.25 4.31 -15.39
N ARG A 39 8.24 5.17 -15.25
CA ARG A 39 8.37 6.46 -14.55
C ARG A 39 8.72 6.27 -13.08
N PHE A 40 8.05 5.34 -12.40
CA PHE A 40 8.32 5.04 -11.00
C PHE A 40 9.75 4.51 -10.81
N ALA A 41 10.26 3.67 -11.71
CA ALA A 41 11.63 3.17 -11.66
C ALA A 41 12.68 4.28 -11.90
N ALA A 42 12.35 5.28 -12.72
CA ALA A 42 13.24 6.40 -13.01
C ALA A 42 13.23 7.46 -11.91
N ASP A 43 12.05 7.82 -11.40
CA ASP A 43 11.84 8.81 -10.34
C ASP A 43 10.62 8.42 -9.48
N PRO A 44 10.82 7.60 -8.44
CA PRO A 44 9.76 7.23 -7.53
C PRO A 44 9.13 8.45 -6.84
N ALA A 45 9.94 9.45 -6.48
CA ALA A 45 9.49 10.61 -5.71
C ALA A 45 8.47 11.42 -6.51
N ALA A 46 8.72 11.68 -7.79
CA ALA A 46 7.79 12.39 -8.66
C ALA A 46 6.45 11.66 -8.82
N VAL A 47 6.46 10.32 -8.92
CA VAL A 47 5.22 9.53 -9.01
C VAL A 47 4.44 9.57 -7.69
N LEU A 48 5.14 9.53 -6.55
CA LEU A 48 4.51 9.63 -5.23
C LEU A 48 3.96 11.04 -4.94
N ASP A 49 4.64 12.10 -5.41
CA ASP A 49 4.16 13.48 -5.32
C ASP A 49 2.88 13.65 -6.14
N ALA A 50 2.87 13.13 -7.37
CA ALA A 50 1.70 13.17 -8.26
C ALA A 50 0.51 12.34 -7.73
N ALA A 51 0.75 11.34 -6.88
CA ALA A 51 -0.30 10.51 -6.31
C ALA A 51 -1.16 11.25 -5.27
N GLY A 52 -0.71 12.42 -4.79
CA GLY A 52 -1.45 13.26 -3.86
C GLY A 52 -1.77 12.53 -2.55
N LEU A 53 -0.83 11.70 -2.08
CA LEU A 53 -0.90 11.00 -0.80
C LEU A 53 -0.99 12.02 0.34
N THR A 54 -1.75 11.71 1.38
CA THR A 54 -1.67 12.43 2.65
C THR A 54 -0.31 12.22 3.31
N ALA A 55 0.07 13.09 4.25
CA ALA A 55 1.33 12.95 4.99
C ALA A 55 1.43 11.57 5.67
N ALA A 56 0.35 11.09 6.30
CA ALA A 56 0.32 9.78 6.95
C ALA A 56 0.51 8.63 5.95
N GLU A 57 -0.18 8.66 4.81
CA GLU A 57 -0.01 7.65 3.75
C GLU A 57 1.42 7.66 3.20
N ARG A 58 2.02 8.84 3.00
CA ARG A 58 3.38 8.97 2.50
C ARG A 58 4.40 8.44 3.49
N THR A 59 4.33 8.87 4.75
CA THR A 59 5.24 8.38 5.80
C THR A 59 5.14 6.87 5.98
N ALA A 60 3.93 6.30 6.00
CA ALA A 60 3.75 4.85 6.08
C ALA A 60 4.32 4.14 4.85
N LEU A 61 4.19 4.73 3.65
CA LEU A 61 4.71 4.14 2.42
C LEU A 61 6.24 4.16 2.34
N GLU A 62 6.85 5.30 2.66
CA GLU A 62 8.31 5.46 2.68
C GLU A 62 8.94 4.59 3.77
N GLY A 63 8.29 4.48 4.93
CA GLY A 63 8.68 3.57 6.01
C GLY A 63 8.35 2.09 5.74
N ARG A 64 7.65 1.78 4.64
CA ARG A 64 7.16 0.43 4.30
C ARG A 64 6.36 -0.21 5.44
N ASP A 65 5.61 0.60 6.18
CA ASP A 65 4.72 0.14 7.24
C ASP A 65 3.43 -0.41 6.61
N TRP A 66 3.48 -1.66 6.19
CA TRP A 66 2.35 -2.32 5.52
C TRP A 66 1.11 -2.44 6.42
N ARG A 67 1.31 -2.58 7.73
CA ARG A 67 0.23 -2.63 8.72
C ARG A 67 -0.49 -1.29 8.78
N ALA A 68 0.25 -0.18 8.89
CA ALA A 68 -0.31 1.15 8.85
C ALA A 68 -0.99 1.45 7.50
N LEU A 69 -0.41 1.03 6.37
CA LEU A 69 -1.03 1.21 5.06
C LEU A 69 -2.37 0.47 4.93
N LEU A 70 -2.48 -0.75 5.47
CA LEU A 70 -3.75 -1.48 5.55
C LEU A 70 -4.75 -0.75 6.44
N ALA A 71 -4.31 -0.23 7.60
CA ALA A 71 -5.17 0.54 8.52
C ALA A 71 -5.66 1.86 7.90
N LEU A 72 -4.83 2.50 7.07
CA LEU A 72 -5.18 3.68 6.27
C LEU A 72 -6.15 3.36 5.11
N GLY A 73 -6.49 2.08 4.91
CA GLY A 73 -7.49 1.65 3.94
C GLY A 73 -6.92 1.27 2.58
N ALA A 74 -5.64 0.94 2.48
CA ALA A 74 -5.12 0.32 1.28
C ALA A 74 -5.61 -1.13 1.16
N SER A 75 -6.01 -1.52 -0.05
CA SER A 75 -6.21 -2.93 -0.37
C SER A 75 -4.87 -3.66 -0.44
N VAL A 76 -4.81 -4.90 0.07
CA VAL A 76 -3.62 -5.76 -0.07
C VAL A 76 -3.18 -5.92 -1.54
N TYR A 77 -4.12 -5.87 -2.50
CA TYR A 77 -3.80 -5.94 -3.93
C TYR A 77 -3.23 -4.64 -4.49
N ALA A 78 -3.56 -3.49 -3.90
CA ALA A 78 -2.91 -2.23 -4.23
C ALA A 78 -1.48 -2.23 -3.68
N LEU A 79 -1.31 -2.65 -2.42
CA LEU A 79 0.01 -2.79 -1.80
C LEU A 79 0.91 -3.77 -2.55
N ALA A 80 0.37 -4.88 -3.05
CA ALA A 80 1.11 -5.82 -3.88
C ALA A 80 1.75 -5.16 -5.11
N LYS A 81 1.03 -4.25 -5.77
CA LYS A 81 1.51 -3.54 -6.97
C LYS A 81 2.52 -2.46 -6.62
N ILE A 82 2.26 -1.75 -5.53
CA ILE A 82 3.15 -0.71 -5.02
C ILE A 82 4.47 -1.32 -4.54
N GLY A 83 4.41 -2.36 -3.72
CA GLY A 83 5.58 -3.11 -3.28
C GLY A 83 6.32 -3.76 -4.44
N GLY A 84 5.60 -4.35 -5.42
CA GLY A 84 6.21 -4.87 -6.63
C GLY A 84 6.98 -3.82 -7.43
N ALA A 85 6.47 -2.59 -7.53
CA ALA A 85 7.19 -1.47 -8.16
C ALA A 85 8.42 -1.01 -7.36
N MET A 86 8.43 -1.23 -6.04
CA MET A 86 9.58 -1.00 -5.15
C MET A 86 10.54 -2.20 -5.05
N GLY A 87 10.30 -3.28 -5.78
CA GLY A 87 11.11 -4.50 -5.69
C GLY A 87 10.86 -5.34 -4.42
N VAL A 88 9.76 -5.11 -3.70
CA VAL A 88 9.36 -5.88 -2.52
C VAL A 88 8.39 -6.99 -2.94
N PRO A 89 8.73 -8.28 -2.71
CA PRO A 89 7.86 -9.39 -3.10
C PRO A 89 6.64 -9.51 -2.17
N LEU A 90 5.50 -9.95 -2.72
CA LEU A 90 4.23 -10.04 -1.98
C LEU A 90 4.29 -10.86 -0.66
N PRO A 91 4.98 -12.01 -0.57
CA PRO A 91 5.09 -12.74 0.69
C PRO A 91 5.70 -11.92 1.83
N GLN A 92 6.62 -11.00 1.50
CA GLN A 92 7.21 -10.10 2.48
C GLN A 92 6.18 -9.10 3.01
N ILE A 93 5.42 -8.47 2.13
CA ILE A 93 4.34 -7.52 2.48
C ILE A 93 3.31 -8.18 3.40
N VAL A 94 2.88 -9.42 3.07
CA VAL A 94 1.88 -10.15 3.86
C VAL A 94 2.42 -10.54 5.23
N ARG A 95 3.68 -10.94 5.32
CA ARG A 95 4.33 -11.30 6.60
C ARG A 95 4.45 -10.08 7.51
N GLU A 96 4.90 -8.96 6.97
CA GLU A 96 5.14 -7.72 7.73
C GLU A 96 3.84 -7.01 8.07
N GLY A 97 2.80 -7.07 7.23
CA GLY A 97 1.48 -6.51 7.53
C GLY A 97 0.66 -7.26 8.59
N ARG A 98 1.17 -8.40 9.09
CA ARG A 98 0.59 -9.18 10.19
C ARG A 98 1.31 -8.99 11.53
N GLY A 99 2.49 -8.37 11.52
CA GLY A 99 3.23 -8.00 12.73
C GLY A 99 2.72 -6.69 13.31
#